data_AF-A0A480AFL3-F1
#
_entry.id   AF-A0A480AFL3-F1
#
_cell.length_a   1.000
_cell.length_b   1.000
_cell.length_c   1.000
_cell.angle_alpha   90.00
_cell.angle_beta   90.00
_cell.angle_gamma   90.00
#
_symmetry.space_group_name_H-M   'P 1'
#
loop_
_entity.id
_entity.type
_entity.pdbx_description
1 polymer ?
#
loop_
_entity_poly.entity_id
_entity_poly.type
_entity_poly.pdbx_seq_one_letter_code
_entity_poly.pdbx_strand_id
1 'polypeptide(L)'
;MTKVEFTIPIHSVTDTIRKEAENKAKEAYVMTLLKHGEISSGKASQLLGISRLDMIELMSKYDISLFDDSMSLEEFQSEINQARMGLKANNL
;
A
#
# COMPACT_ATOMS: atom_id res chain seq x y z
N MET A 1 -14.07 -11.39 5.78
CA MET A 1 -13.27 -12.04 4.72
C MET A 1 -13.85 -11.58 3.39
N THR A 2 -13.03 -11.01 2.51
CA THR A 2 -13.46 -10.59 1.16
C THR A 2 -13.03 -11.66 0.17
N LYS A 3 -13.96 -12.12 -0.68
CA LYS A 3 -13.69 -13.11 -1.73
C LYS A 3 -13.76 -12.42 -3.09
N VAL A 4 -12.75 -12.65 -3.93
CA VAL A 4 -12.66 -12.13 -5.30
C VAL A 4 -12.44 -13.32 -6.22
N GLU A 5 -13.26 -13.44 -7.27
CA GLU A 5 -13.18 -14.52 -8.25
C GLU A 5 -13.22 -13.95 -9.66
N PHE A 6 -12.43 -14.54 -10.56
CA PHE A 6 -12.40 -14.18 -11.98
C PHE A 6 -12.80 -15.41 -12.81
N THR A 7 -13.62 -15.18 -13.84
CA THR A 7 -13.87 -16.19 -14.88
C THR A 7 -13.17 -15.75 -16.15
N ILE A 8 -12.27 -16.58 -16.66
CA ILE A 8 -11.49 -16.29 -17.87
C ILE A 8 -11.76 -17.42 -18.88
N PRO A 9 -12.24 -17.12 -20.09
CA PRO A 9 -12.59 -18.14 -21.09
C PRO A 9 -11.34 -18.67 -21.81
N ILE A 10 -10.49 -19.40 -21.08
CA ILE A 10 -9.26 -20.03 -21.60
C ILE A 10 -9.36 -21.55 -21.51
N HIS A 11 -8.72 -22.25 -22.46
CA HIS A 11 -8.92 -23.68 -22.64
C HIS A 11 -8.17 -24.50 -21.59
N SER A 12 -6.86 -24.28 -21.44
CA SER A 12 -6.07 -24.89 -20.37
C SER A 12 -4.79 -24.08 -20.12
N VAL A 13 -4.32 -24.12 -18.88
CA VAL A 13 -3.04 -23.56 -18.43
C VAL A 13 -2.36 -24.58 -17.54
N THR A 14 -1.03 -24.60 -17.54
CA THR A 14 -0.27 -25.43 -16.60
C THR A 14 -0.44 -24.92 -15.18
N ASP A 15 -0.31 -25.80 -14.18
CA ASP A 15 -0.46 -25.40 -12.78
C ASP A 15 0.57 -24.36 -12.34
N THR A 16 1.78 -24.42 -12.89
CA THR A 16 2.83 -23.42 -12.65
C THR A 16 2.40 -22.03 -13.13
N ILE A 17 1.92 -21.92 -14.36
CA ILE A 17 1.46 -20.65 -14.94
C ILE A 17 0.21 -20.15 -14.24
N ARG A 18 -0.71 -21.05 -13.89
CA ARG A 18 -1.91 -20.72 -13.09
C ARG A 18 -1.52 -20.07 -11.77
N LYS A 19 -0.62 -20.71 -11.01
CA LYS A 19 -0.17 -20.21 -9.71
C LYS A 19 0.56 -18.87 -9.83
N GLU A 20 1.39 -18.69 -10.86
CA GLU A 20 2.03 -17.40 -11.13
C GLU A 20 1.00 -16.30 -11.41
N ALA A 21 0.01 -16.58 -12.25
CA ALA A 21 -1.07 -15.65 -12.57
C ALA A 21 -1.91 -15.29 -11.34
N GLU A 22 -2.26 -16.27 -10.51
CA GLU A 22 -3.00 -16.07 -9.26
C GLU A 22 -2.21 -15.19 -8.27
N ASN A 23 -0.91 -15.42 -8.14
CA ASN A 23 -0.04 -14.60 -7.30
C ASN A 23 0.02 -13.14 -7.80
N LYS A 24 0.18 -12.94 -9.12
CA LYS A 24 0.18 -11.60 -9.73
C LYS A 24 -1.17 -10.89 -9.57
N ALA A 25 -2.29 -11.61 -9.72
CA ALA A 25 -3.62 -11.06 -9.50
C ALA A 25 -3.81 -10.63 -8.04
N LYS A 26 -3.37 -11.47 -7.08
CA LYS A 26 -3.41 -11.13 -5.66
C LYS A 26 -2.55 -9.90 -5.34
N GLU A 27 -1.34 -9.84 -5.89
CA GLU A 27 -0.46 -8.68 -5.74
C GLU A 27 -1.13 -7.40 -6.24
N ALA A 28 -1.58 -7.40 -7.49
CA ALA A 28 -2.23 -6.23 -8.10
C ALA A 28 -3.46 -5.77 -7.31
N TYR A 29 -4.28 -6.71 -6.81
CA TYR A 29 -5.44 -6.39 -5.98
C TYR A 29 -5.04 -5.71 -4.66
N VAL A 30 -4.06 -6.27 -3.93
CA VAL A 30 -3.56 -5.69 -2.68
C VAL A 30 -2.92 -4.32 -2.92
N MET A 31 -2.12 -4.18 -3.97
CA MET A 31 -1.46 -2.91 -4.32
C MET A 31 -2.48 -1.83 -4.70
N THR A 32 -3.58 -2.20 -5.36
CA THR A 32 -4.68 -1.27 -5.66
C THR A 32 -5.34 -0.76 -4.39
N LEU A 33 -5.64 -1.64 -3.43
CA LEU A 33 -6.21 -1.24 -2.14
C LEU A 33 -5.26 -0.31 -1.36
N LEU A 34 -3.96 -0.60 -1.38
CA LEU A 34 -2.95 0.25 -0.77
C LEU A 34 -2.92 1.64 -1.41
N LYS A 35 -2.93 1.70 -2.75
CA LYS A 35 -2.90 2.96 -3.51
C LYS A 35 -4.06 3.89 -3.16
N HIS A 36 -5.22 3.32 -2.85
CA HIS A 36 -6.42 4.07 -2.47
C HIS A 36 -6.58 4.26 -0.95
N GLY A 37 -5.60 3.84 -0.14
CA GLY A 37 -5.62 4.02 1.31
C GLY A 37 -6.57 3.06 2.07
N GLU A 38 -7.18 2.09 1.40
CA GLU A 38 -8.09 1.10 2.01
C GLU A 38 -7.34 0.16 2.96
N ILE A 39 -6.04 -0.04 2.74
CA ILE A 39 -5.14 -0.78 3.64
C ILE A 39 -3.82 -0.06 3.79
N SER A 40 -3.16 -0.25 4.94
CA SER A 40 -1.81 0.27 5.18
C SER A 40 -0.74 -0.57 4.50
N SER A 41 0.45 0.02 4.28
CA SER A 41 1.62 -0.69 3.73
C SER A 41 2.03 -1.91 4.58
N GLY A 42 1.96 -1.79 5.92
CA GLY A 42 2.20 -2.91 6.83
C GLY A 42 1.18 -4.04 6.66
N LYS A 43 -0.09 -3.71 6.39
CA LYS A 43 -1.12 -4.72 6.10
C LYS A 43 -0.88 -5.38 4.74
N ALA A 44 -0.49 -4.61 3.72
CA ALA A 44 -0.12 -5.13 2.41
C ALA A 44 1.06 -6.12 2.50
N SER A 45 2.11 -5.78 3.25
CA SER A 45 3.26 -6.70 3.49
C SER A 45 2.81 -8.01 4.12
N GLN A 46 1.94 -7.95 5.13
CA GLN A 46 1.40 -9.15 5.78
C GLN A 46 0.60 -10.03 4.81
N LEU A 47 -0.24 -9.42 3.96
CA LEU A 47 -1.08 -10.14 3.01
C LEU A 47 -0.29 -10.80 1.88
N LEU A 48 0.80 -10.16 1.43
CA LEU A 48 1.68 -10.66 0.39
C LEU A 48 2.79 -11.57 0.93
N GLY A 49 3.05 -11.54 2.23
CA GLY A 49 4.09 -12.35 2.87
C GLY A 49 5.51 -11.89 2.51
N ILE A 50 5.69 -10.58 2.28
CA ILE A 50 6.97 -9.98 1.88
C ILE A 50 7.55 -9.10 2.98
N SER A 51 8.86 -8.86 2.93
CA SER A 51 9.51 -8.01 3.93
C SER A 51 9.14 -6.53 3.75
N ARG A 52 9.42 -5.70 4.76
CA ARG A 52 9.22 -4.24 4.65
C ARG A 52 10.05 -3.62 3.53
N LEU A 53 11.26 -4.13 3.27
CA LEU A 53 12.10 -3.60 2.20
C LEU A 53 11.55 -3.97 0.82
N ASP A 54 11.10 -5.23 0.64
CA ASP A 54 10.46 -5.67 -0.61
C ASP A 54 9.17 -4.88 -0.87
N MET A 55 8.42 -4.55 0.19
CA MET A 55 7.23 -3.71 0.08
C MET A 55 7.55 -2.31 -0.43
N ILE A 56 8.63 -1.69 0.03
CA ILE A 56 9.07 -0.37 -0.42
C ILE A 56 9.43 -0.42 -1.92
N GLU A 57 10.16 -1.45 -2.34
CA GLU A 57 10.49 -1.65 -3.76
C GLU A 57 9.22 -1.87 -4.60
N LEU A 58 8.27 -2.64 -4.08
CA LEU A 58 7.00 -2.90 -4.76
C LEU A 58 6.13 -1.64 -4.87
N MET A 59 6.06 -0.82 -3.83
CA MET A 59 5.36 0.47 -3.88
C MET A 59 5.94 1.38 -4.97
N SER A 60 7.27 1.40 -5.11
CA SER A 60 7.94 2.14 -6.19
C SER A 60 7.53 1.62 -7.58
N LYS A 61 7.42 0.30 -7.78
CA LYS A 61 6.96 -0.30 -9.05
C LYS A 61 5.53 0.07 -9.42
N TYR A 62 4.66 0.30 -8.43
CA TYR A 62 3.26 0.66 -8.61
C TYR A 62 2.99 2.16 -8.60
N ASP A 63 4.04 2.99 -8.54
CA ASP A 63 3.95 4.45 -8.44
C ASP A 63 3.05 4.88 -7.26
N ILE A 64 3.32 4.27 -6.10
CA ILE A 64 2.68 4.59 -4.83
C ILE A 64 3.72 5.26 -3.96
N SER A 65 3.46 6.51 -3.57
CA SER A 65 4.36 7.20 -2.68
C SER A 65 4.37 6.58 -1.28
N LEU A 66 5.55 6.57 -0.67
CA LEU A 66 5.76 6.19 0.72
C LEU A 66 5.27 7.28 1.67
N PHE A 67 5.21 8.51 1.18
CA PHE A 67 4.82 9.69 1.92
C PHE A 67 3.50 10.19 1.37
N ASP A 68 2.75 10.88 2.23
CA ASP A 68 1.56 11.57 1.77
C ASP A 68 2.00 12.83 1.01
N ASP A 69 2.25 12.68 -0.28
CA ASP A 69 2.67 13.78 -1.16
C ASP A 69 1.51 14.71 -1.52
N SER A 70 0.30 14.44 -1.00
CA SER A 70 -0.85 15.34 -1.15
C SER A 70 -0.77 16.56 -0.23
N MET A 71 0.05 16.48 0.82
CA MET A 71 0.23 17.58 1.75
C MET A 71 1.09 18.68 1.13
N SER A 72 0.53 19.88 1.07
CA SER A 72 1.29 21.06 0.66
C SER A 72 2.36 21.41 1.70
N LEU A 73 3.43 22.08 1.27
CA LEU A 73 4.46 22.57 2.18
C LEU A 73 3.89 23.50 3.28
N GLU A 74 2.83 24.26 2.96
CA GLU A 74 2.16 25.14 3.91
C GLU A 74 1.35 24.38 4.96
N GLU A 75 0.62 23.33 4.57
CA GLU A 75 -0.07 22.44 5.52
C GLU A 75 0.93 21.76 6.45
N PHE A 76 2.05 21.25 5.90
CA PHE A 76 3.11 20.65 6.69
C PHE A 76 3.73 21.64 7.69
N GLN A 77 4.01 22.87 7.26
CA GLN A 77 4.51 23.92 8.16
C GLN A 77 3.50 24.28 9.26
N SER A 78 2.20 24.28 8.95
CA SER A 78 1.14 24.49 9.92
C SER A 78 1.12 23.40 10.99
N GLU A 79 1.17 22.13 10.60
CA GLU A 79 1.23 21.00 11.53
C GLU A 79 2.44 21.05 12.46
N ILE A 80 3.64 21.33 11.91
CA ILE A 80 4.85 21.49 12.71
C ILE A 80 4.68 22.62 13.73
N ASN A 81 4.11 23.76 13.32
CA ASN A 81 3.90 24.89 14.21
C ASN A 81 2.89 24.55 15.32
N GLN A 82 1.80 23.86 15.01
CA GLN A 82 0.83 23.41 16.01
C GLN A 82 1.45 22.43 17.02
N ALA A 83 2.18 21.42 16.55
CA ALA A 83 2.89 20.48 17.42
C ALA A 83 3.90 21.21 18.32
N ARG A 84 4.64 22.19 17.78
CA ARG A 84 5.60 23.01 18.53
C ARG A 84 4.92 23.88 19.59
N MET A 85 3.74 24.41 19.31
CA MET A 85 2.96 25.18 20.28
C MET A 85 2.40 24.29 21.40
N GLY A 86 1.89 23.10 21.08
CA GLY A 86 1.44 22.11 22.07
C GLY A 86 2.55 21.67 23.03
N LEU A 87 3.78 21.47 22.51
CA LEU A 87 4.95 21.16 23.33
C LEU A 87 5.38 22.30 24.25
N LYS A 88 5.14 23.56 23.87
CA LYS A 88 5.41 24.72 24.73
C LYS A 88 4.33 24.92 25.80
N ALA A 89 3.07 24.64 25.47
CA ALA A 89 1.95 24.76 26.39
C ALA A 89 1.98 23.74 27.54
N ASN A 90 2.53 22.54 27.29
CA ASN A 90 2.67 21.48 28.30
C ASN A 90 3.94 21.58 29.18
N ASN A 91 4.76 22.63 29.02
CA ASN A 91 5.98 22.89 29.79
C ASN A 91 5.87 24.14 30.69
N LEU A 92 4.65 24.51 31.11
CA LEU A 92 4.35 25.58 32.07
C LEU A 92 3.57 25.04 33.26
#